data_AF-A0AAU2T7A5-F1
#
_entry.id   AF-A0AAU2T7A5-F1
#
_cell.length_a   1.000
_cell.length_b   1.000
_cell.length_c   1.000
_cell.angle_alpha   90.00
_cell.angle_beta   90.00
_cell.angle_gamma   90.00
#
_symmetry.space_group_name_H-M   'P 1'
#
loop_
_entity.id
_entity.type
_entity.pdbx_description
1 polymer ?
#
loop_
_entity_poly.entity_id
_entity_poly.type
_entity_poly.pdbx_seq_one_letter_code
_entity_poly.pdbx_strand_id
1 'polypeptide(L)'
;MTDSADSPSFRLAYVPGVTPAKWVRIWAERLPDTPLGLLQVTPAEASDVLREGAADAAFVRLPVDRTVFSAIPLYTETTVVVVPRDHVITAAEEVTVADLADEVVLHPLDDVLGWEQLPGEAAFERPATTEDAIELVAANIGVLVVPQSLARLHHRKDLTYRTIVDAPRSDIALAWPEDATTELVEDFIGIVRGRTVNSTRGRAQQAPAAERKGERERRKPQAGGGAAKSTAGGARGRSGGAKGGAAKGGGGRRGTGGGKPRRRS
;
A
#
# COMPACT_ATOMS: atom_id res chain seq x y z
N MET A 1 41.35 19.53 18.40
CA MET A 1 40.17 20.04 17.67
C MET A 1 39.29 18.82 17.46
N THR A 2 38.34 18.62 18.37
CA THR A 2 37.51 17.41 18.39
C THR A 2 36.57 17.46 17.21
N ASP A 3 36.72 16.48 16.32
CA ASP A 3 35.83 16.15 15.23
C ASP A 3 34.45 15.90 15.85
N SER A 4 33.52 16.84 15.68
CA SER A 4 32.12 16.62 15.99
C SER A 4 31.63 15.64 14.93
N ALA A 5 31.79 14.35 15.20
CA ALA A 5 31.27 13.29 14.36
C ALA A 5 29.78 13.56 14.12
N ASP A 6 29.46 13.94 12.89
CA ASP A 6 28.10 14.18 12.44
C ASP A 6 27.34 12.88 12.68
N SER A 7 26.49 12.87 13.70
CA SER A 7 25.78 11.64 14.06
C SER A 7 24.92 11.25 12.87
N PRO A 8 25.02 10.00 12.37
CA PRO A 8 24.28 9.62 11.19
C PRO A 8 22.80 9.88 11.45
N SER A 9 22.16 10.67 10.59
CA SER A 9 20.74 10.99 10.68
C SER A 9 20.06 10.64 9.37
N PHE A 10 18.79 10.26 9.44
CA PHE A 10 17.99 9.92 8.27
C PHE A 10 16.76 10.81 8.22
N ARG A 11 16.58 11.57 7.15
CA ARG A 11 15.50 12.53 6.97
C ARG A 11 14.47 11.97 6.01
N LEU A 12 13.25 11.83 6.50
CA LEU A 12 12.13 11.29 5.75
C LEU A 12 11.08 12.38 5.54
N ALA A 13 10.91 12.80 4.29
CA ALA A 13 9.81 13.66 3.92
C ALA A 13 8.50 12.87 3.75
N TYR A 14 7.35 13.50 3.97
CA TYR A 14 6.06 12.86 3.73
C TYR A 14 4.97 13.88 3.43
N VAL A 15 4.12 13.53 2.45
CA VAL A 15 2.99 14.35 2.01
C VAL A 15 1.76 14.18 2.93
N PRO A 16 0.81 15.15 2.92
CA PRO A 16 -0.44 15.04 3.67
C PRO A 16 -1.22 13.76 3.36
N GLY A 17 -1.85 13.21 4.39
CA GLY A 17 -2.60 11.94 4.33
C GLY A 17 -1.75 10.68 4.57
N VAL A 18 -0.42 10.78 4.53
CA VAL A 18 0.46 9.65 4.87
C VAL A 18 0.79 9.67 6.36
N THR A 19 0.61 8.51 7.03
CA THR A 19 0.95 8.34 8.45
C THR A 19 2.23 7.51 8.60
N PRO A 20 3.42 8.14 8.79
CA PRO A 20 4.70 7.42 8.80
C PRO A 20 4.96 6.64 10.10
N ALA A 21 4.13 6.82 11.13
CA ALA A 21 4.36 6.35 12.50
C ALA A 21 4.78 4.87 12.61
N LYS A 22 4.19 3.99 11.79
CA LYS A 22 4.55 2.56 11.76
C LYS A 22 6.03 2.36 11.43
N TRP A 23 6.53 3.01 10.38
CA TRP A 23 7.91 2.82 9.92
C TRP A 23 8.90 3.57 10.81
N VAL A 24 8.52 4.72 11.34
CA VAL A 24 9.31 5.47 12.33
C VAL A 24 9.57 4.63 13.58
N ARG A 25 8.54 3.97 14.11
CA ARG A 25 8.69 3.06 15.27
C ARG A 25 9.68 1.93 14.97
N ILE A 26 9.53 1.27 13.81
CA ILE A 26 10.40 0.16 13.42
C ILE A 26 11.84 0.63 13.18
N TRP A 27 12.03 1.85 12.65
CA TRP A 27 13.35 2.46 12.50
C TRP A 27 14.02 2.67 13.85
N ALA A 28 13.34 3.34 14.79
CA ALA A 28 13.87 3.60 16.12
C ALA A 28 14.22 2.30 16.88
N GLU A 29 13.48 1.21 16.65
CA GLU A 29 13.78 -0.12 17.21
C GLU A 29 15.02 -0.77 16.59
N ARG A 30 15.35 -0.48 15.33
CA ARG A 30 16.43 -1.14 14.57
C ARG A 30 17.72 -0.36 14.53
N LEU A 31 17.63 0.96 14.45
CA LEU A 31 18.75 1.89 14.39
C LEU A 31 18.60 2.93 15.52
N PRO A 32 18.73 2.51 16.79
CA PRO A 32 18.52 3.41 17.93
C PRO A 32 19.52 4.57 17.98
N ASP A 33 20.71 4.38 17.39
CA ASP A 33 21.79 5.37 17.34
C ASP A 33 21.70 6.30 16.10
N THR A 34 20.69 6.13 15.25
CA THR A 34 20.50 6.91 14.02
C THR A 34 19.13 7.58 14.06
N PRO A 35 19.02 8.84 14.52
CA PRO A 35 17.73 9.53 14.57
C PRO A 35 17.07 9.64 13.20
N LEU A 36 15.74 9.47 13.17
CA LEU A 36 14.92 9.72 12.00
C LEU A 36 14.22 11.08 12.12
N GLY A 37 14.64 12.04 11.29
CA GLY A 37 13.99 13.33 11.14
C GLY A 37 12.79 13.24 10.20
N LEU A 38 11.68 13.87 10.58
CA LEU A 38 10.46 13.91 9.77
C LEU A 38 10.23 15.32 9.21
N LEU A 39 9.97 15.41 7.92
CA LEU A 39 9.67 16.66 7.23
C LEU A 39 8.30 16.56 6.54
N GLN A 40 7.31 17.33 6.99
CA GLN A 40 6.09 17.48 6.20
C GLN A 40 6.32 18.45 5.06
N VAL A 41 5.87 18.06 3.87
CA VAL A 41 5.98 18.84 2.63
C VAL A 41 4.69 18.74 1.87
N THR A 42 4.38 19.73 1.05
CA THR A 42 3.28 19.62 0.10
C THR A 42 3.61 18.57 -0.98
N PRO A 43 2.59 18.00 -1.67
CA PRO A 43 2.84 17.13 -2.81
C PRO A 43 3.71 17.77 -3.90
N ALA A 44 3.58 19.09 -4.11
CA ALA A 44 4.36 19.84 -5.08
C ALA A 44 5.84 19.97 -4.70
N GLU A 45 6.14 20.19 -3.42
CA GLU A 45 7.52 20.35 -2.92
C GLU A 45 8.28 19.03 -2.79
N ALA A 46 7.58 17.90 -2.73
CA ALA A 46 8.16 16.60 -2.37
C ALA A 46 9.32 16.14 -3.28
N SER A 47 9.27 16.47 -4.57
CA SER A 47 10.36 16.15 -5.50
C SER A 47 11.57 17.07 -5.31
N ASP A 48 11.33 18.34 -5.01
CA ASP A 48 12.40 19.34 -4.87
C ASP A 48 13.20 19.10 -3.59
N VAL A 49 12.54 18.77 -2.47
CA VAL A 49 13.23 18.42 -1.22
C VAL A 49 14.12 17.18 -1.35
N LEU A 50 13.77 16.22 -2.21
CA LEU A 50 14.62 15.07 -2.50
C LEU A 50 15.80 15.47 -3.39
N ARG A 51 15.56 16.27 -4.44
CA ARG A 51 16.60 16.71 -5.37
C ARG A 51 17.65 17.59 -4.71
N GLU A 52 17.21 18.45 -3.79
CA GLU A 52 18.08 19.35 -3.02
C GLU A 52 18.80 18.64 -1.87
N GLY A 53 18.49 17.36 -1.63
CA GLY A 53 19.05 16.61 -0.51
C GLY A 53 18.59 17.13 0.86
N ALA A 54 17.43 17.79 0.93
CA ALA A 54 16.80 18.20 2.18
C ALA A 54 16.17 17.00 2.92
N ALA A 55 15.79 15.96 2.18
CA ALA A 55 15.40 14.65 2.70
C ALA A 55 16.12 13.52 1.94
N ASP A 56 16.37 12.41 2.62
CA ASP A 56 17.07 11.25 2.07
C ASP A 56 16.09 10.27 1.38
N ALA A 57 14.84 10.27 1.83
CA ALA A 57 13.72 9.59 1.18
C ALA A 57 12.41 10.33 1.47
N ALA A 58 11.36 10.03 0.69
CA ALA A 58 10.04 10.63 0.88
C ALA A 58 8.91 9.65 0.64
N PHE A 59 7.83 9.76 1.43
CA PHE A 59 6.54 9.22 1.03
C PHE A 59 5.81 10.22 0.14
N VAL A 60 5.63 9.84 -1.11
CA VAL A 60 5.13 10.70 -2.19
C VAL A 60 3.92 10.07 -2.87
N ARG A 61 3.17 10.91 -3.58
CA ARG A 61 2.13 10.46 -4.51
C ARG A 61 2.75 10.23 -5.88
N LEU A 62 2.37 9.14 -6.54
CA LEU A 62 2.76 8.90 -7.93
C LEU A 62 1.88 9.73 -8.89
N PRO A 63 2.39 10.07 -10.08
CA PRO A 63 3.70 9.71 -10.62
C PRO A 63 4.86 10.55 -10.07
N VAL A 64 6.07 9.97 -10.09
CA VAL A 64 7.34 10.70 -9.93
C VAL A 64 8.22 10.45 -11.15
N ASP A 65 9.15 11.37 -11.44
CA ASP A 65 10.12 11.20 -12.51
C ASP A 65 11.08 10.04 -12.19
N ARG A 66 10.91 8.93 -12.92
CA ARG A 66 11.68 7.69 -12.74
C ARG A 66 13.10 7.77 -13.31
N THR A 67 13.47 8.86 -13.98
CA THR A 67 14.84 9.11 -14.44
C THR A 67 15.70 9.83 -13.39
N VAL A 68 15.04 10.41 -12.37
CA VAL A 68 15.66 11.14 -11.27
C VAL A 68 15.48 10.36 -9.95
N PHE A 69 14.34 9.70 -9.77
CA PHE A 69 13.98 9.03 -8.54
C PHE A 69 13.74 7.54 -8.72
N SER A 70 14.36 6.76 -7.86
CA SER A 70 13.89 5.42 -7.57
C SER A 70 12.64 5.50 -6.70
N ALA A 71 11.66 4.62 -6.94
CA ALA A 71 10.46 4.57 -6.11
C ALA A 71 9.82 3.18 -6.02
N ILE A 72 9.26 2.86 -4.85
CA ILE A 72 8.56 1.61 -4.55
C ILE A 72 7.11 1.95 -4.18
N PRO A 73 6.11 1.52 -4.98
CA PRO A 73 4.71 1.63 -4.61
C PRO A 73 4.40 0.89 -3.32
N LEU A 74 3.61 1.50 -2.45
CA LEU A 74 3.26 0.96 -1.13
C LEU A 74 1.80 0.53 -1.08
N TYR A 75 0.89 1.45 -1.39
CA TYR A 75 -0.54 1.22 -1.40
C TYR A 75 -1.24 2.24 -2.28
N THR A 76 -2.41 1.86 -2.78
CA THR A 76 -3.34 2.73 -3.49
C THR A 76 -4.39 3.23 -2.52
N GLU A 77 -4.66 4.53 -2.53
CA GLU A 77 -5.72 5.14 -1.73
C GLU A 77 -7.06 5.09 -2.46
N THR A 78 -8.11 4.80 -1.70
CA THR A 78 -9.49 4.90 -2.15
C THR A 78 -9.87 6.37 -2.30
N THR A 79 -10.53 6.69 -3.41
CA THR A 79 -11.07 8.03 -3.68
C THR A 79 -12.48 8.13 -3.12
N VAL A 80 -12.79 9.26 -2.48
CA VAL A 80 -14.08 9.51 -1.83
C VAL A 80 -14.57 10.91 -2.17
N VAL A 81 -15.89 11.08 -2.19
CA VAL A 81 -16.53 12.41 -2.16
C VAL A 81 -16.85 12.78 -0.72
N VAL A 82 -16.45 13.98 -0.31
CA VAL A 82 -16.75 14.60 0.98
C VAL A 82 -17.97 15.51 0.81
N VAL A 83 -18.95 15.32 1.68
CA VAL A 83 -20.25 16.01 1.64
C VAL A 83 -20.78 16.29 3.06
N PRO A 84 -21.70 17.25 3.24
CA PRO A 84 -22.48 17.38 4.47
C PRO A 84 -23.24 16.10 4.81
N ARG A 85 -23.46 15.83 6.10
CA ARG A 85 -24.12 14.58 6.56
C ARG A 85 -25.55 14.38 6.07
N ASP A 86 -26.25 15.45 5.73
CA ASP A 86 -27.61 15.48 5.22
C ASP A 86 -27.69 15.53 3.69
N HIS A 87 -26.55 15.47 3.00
CA HIS A 87 -26.47 15.48 1.54
C HIS A 87 -27.10 14.22 0.92
N VAL A 88 -27.74 14.35 -0.25
CA VAL A 88 -28.49 13.25 -0.92
C VAL A 88 -27.63 12.03 -1.23
N ILE A 89 -26.36 12.23 -1.64
CA ILE A 89 -25.34 11.19 -1.88
C ILE A 89 -25.17 10.23 -0.69
N THR A 90 -25.46 10.69 0.54
CA THR A 90 -25.32 9.85 1.73
C THR A 90 -26.33 8.70 1.80
N ALA A 91 -27.36 8.71 0.95
CA ALA A 91 -28.35 7.64 0.82
C ALA A 91 -27.78 6.34 0.23
N ALA A 92 -26.63 6.39 -0.45
CA ALA A 92 -25.90 5.23 -0.94
C ALA A 92 -24.64 4.98 -0.10
N GLU A 93 -24.13 3.74 -0.07
CA GLU A 93 -22.85 3.41 0.58
C GLU A 93 -21.63 3.76 -0.30
N GLU A 94 -21.80 3.66 -1.62
CA GLU A 94 -20.83 4.00 -2.65
C GLU A 94 -21.55 4.74 -3.78
N VAL A 95 -20.82 5.57 -4.52
CA VAL A 95 -21.32 6.34 -5.66
C VAL A 95 -20.37 6.22 -6.86
N THR A 96 -20.82 6.71 -8.00
CA THR A 96 -20.05 6.83 -9.23
C THR A 96 -19.74 8.29 -9.52
N VAL A 97 -18.79 8.53 -10.42
CA VAL A 97 -18.50 9.86 -10.97
C VAL A 97 -19.76 10.48 -11.57
N ALA A 98 -20.60 9.68 -12.25
CA ALA A 98 -21.83 10.15 -12.87
C ALA A 98 -22.87 10.68 -11.85
N ASP A 99 -22.84 10.19 -10.60
CA ASP A 99 -23.73 10.68 -9.55
C ASP A 99 -23.37 12.10 -9.08
N LEU A 100 -22.19 12.61 -9.47
CA LEU A 100 -21.72 13.97 -9.17
C LEU A 100 -21.96 14.97 -10.31
N ALA A 101 -22.57 14.54 -11.43
CA ALA A 101 -22.64 15.33 -12.64
C ALA A 101 -23.36 16.68 -12.47
N ASP A 102 -24.36 16.72 -11.59
CA ASP A 102 -25.16 17.92 -11.27
C ASP A 102 -24.64 18.67 -10.02
N GLU A 103 -23.55 18.22 -9.41
CA GLU A 103 -22.98 18.81 -8.21
C GLU A 103 -21.91 19.86 -8.55
N VAL A 104 -21.82 20.91 -7.73
CA VAL A 104 -20.68 21.83 -7.77
C VAL A 104 -19.49 21.14 -7.13
N VAL A 105 -18.46 20.84 -7.91
CA VAL A 105 -17.24 20.18 -7.46
C VAL A 105 -16.16 21.22 -7.20
N LEU A 106 -15.71 21.26 -5.95
CA LEU A 106 -14.57 22.04 -5.52
C LEU A 106 -13.27 21.37 -5.99
N HIS A 107 -12.36 22.17 -6.55
CA HIS A 107 -11.08 21.70 -7.07
C HIS A 107 -9.95 22.57 -6.52
N PRO A 108 -9.36 22.22 -5.35
CA PRO A 108 -8.31 23.02 -4.73
C PRO A 108 -7.02 23.02 -5.57
N LEU A 109 -6.14 24.01 -5.36
CA LEU A 109 -4.88 24.12 -6.10
C LEU A 109 -3.88 23.00 -5.78
N ASP A 110 -4.00 22.40 -4.60
CA ASP A 110 -3.18 21.28 -4.13
C ASP A 110 -3.79 19.89 -4.41
N ASP A 111 -4.79 19.82 -5.30
CA ASP A 111 -5.42 18.53 -5.66
C ASP A 111 -4.39 17.52 -6.18
N VAL A 112 -4.62 16.27 -5.82
CA VAL A 112 -3.69 15.16 -6.05
C VAL A 112 -4.27 14.06 -6.92
N LEU A 113 -5.47 14.25 -7.46
CA LEU A 113 -6.16 13.29 -8.30
C LEU A 113 -5.94 13.64 -9.77
N GLY A 114 -5.49 12.67 -10.55
CA GLY A 114 -5.24 12.84 -11.99
C GLY A 114 -6.53 12.82 -12.81
N TRP A 115 -7.42 13.79 -12.63
CA TRP A 115 -8.65 13.92 -13.42
C TRP A 115 -8.34 14.35 -14.86
N GLU A 116 -8.89 13.61 -15.84
CA GLU A 116 -8.95 14.10 -17.23
C GLU A 116 -10.04 15.17 -17.37
N GLN A 117 -11.17 14.94 -16.72
CA GLN A 117 -12.30 15.85 -16.61
C GLN A 117 -12.88 15.74 -15.19
N LEU A 118 -13.21 16.87 -14.58
CA LEU A 118 -13.84 16.87 -13.26
C LEU A 118 -15.24 16.20 -13.32
N PRO A 119 -15.66 15.49 -12.26
CA PRO A 119 -16.86 14.66 -12.28
C PRO A 119 -18.20 15.43 -12.28
N GLY A 120 -18.18 16.75 -12.09
CA GLY A 120 -19.36 17.63 -12.03
C GLY A 120 -19.05 19.05 -12.48
N GLU A 121 -19.89 20.01 -12.09
CA GLU A 121 -19.71 21.41 -12.43
C GLU A 121 -18.56 22.03 -11.63
N ALA A 122 -17.58 22.62 -12.31
CA ALA A 122 -16.48 23.28 -11.61
C ALA A 122 -16.98 24.51 -10.85
N ALA A 123 -16.61 24.62 -9.57
CA ALA A 123 -16.83 25.83 -8.80
C ALA A 123 -16.18 27.05 -9.47
N PHE A 124 -16.78 28.23 -9.26
CA PHE A 124 -16.32 29.48 -9.89
C PHE A 124 -14.86 29.82 -9.55
N GLU A 125 -14.48 29.61 -8.30
CA GLU A 125 -13.13 29.85 -7.81
C GLU A 125 -12.55 28.56 -7.21
N ARG A 126 -11.25 28.35 -7.43
CA ARG A 126 -10.51 27.22 -6.87
C ARG A 126 -9.98 27.59 -5.49
N PRO A 127 -10.29 26.82 -4.44
CA PRO A 127 -9.71 27.02 -3.12
C PRO A 127 -8.19 26.88 -3.16
N ALA A 128 -7.48 27.60 -2.31
CA ALA A 128 -6.02 27.55 -2.29
C ALA A 128 -5.51 26.18 -1.81
N THR A 129 -6.19 25.59 -0.84
CA THR A 129 -5.84 24.29 -0.25
C THR A 129 -7.03 23.35 -0.14
N THR A 130 -6.74 22.07 0.05
CA THR A 130 -7.73 21.04 0.36
C THR A 130 -8.47 21.37 1.66
N GLU A 131 -7.80 21.97 2.65
CA GLU A 131 -8.42 22.42 3.90
C GLU A 131 -9.44 23.54 3.66
N ASP A 132 -9.11 24.53 2.85
CA ASP A 132 -10.05 25.59 2.48
C ASP A 132 -11.27 25.03 1.74
N ALA A 133 -11.06 24.06 0.84
CA ALA A 133 -12.15 23.39 0.15
C ALA A 133 -13.08 22.66 1.13
N ILE A 134 -12.54 22.01 2.16
CA ILE A 134 -13.35 21.34 3.20
C ILE A 134 -14.25 22.34 3.95
N GLU A 135 -13.76 23.55 4.24
CA GLU A 135 -14.59 24.60 4.84
C GLU A 135 -15.74 25.04 3.93
N LEU A 136 -15.51 25.11 2.62
CA LEU A 136 -16.57 25.42 1.65
C LEU A 136 -17.60 24.28 1.52
N VAL A 137 -17.17 23.00 1.60
CA VAL A 137 -18.11 21.86 1.68
C VAL A 137 -19.00 22.00 2.90
N ALA A 138 -18.43 22.32 4.06
CA ALA A 138 -19.20 22.52 5.29
C ALA A 138 -20.18 23.69 5.20
N ALA A 139 -19.87 24.71 4.42
CA ALA A 139 -20.76 25.81 4.09
C ALA A 139 -21.83 25.47 3.03
N ASN A 140 -21.93 24.20 2.60
CA ASN A 140 -22.84 23.73 1.53
C ASN A 140 -22.63 24.44 0.18
N ILE A 141 -21.40 24.86 -0.13
CA ILE A 141 -21.07 25.53 -1.41
C ILE A 141 -20.90 24.51 -2.54
N GLY A 142 -20.47 23.30 -2.21
CA GLY A 142 -20.25 22.21 -3.16
C GLY A 142 -19.73 20.96 -2.47
N VAL A 143 -19.30 19.99 -3.28
CA VAL A 143 -18.70 18.73 -2.85
C VAL A 143 -17.21 18.70 -3.17
N LEU A 144 -16.44 17.89 -2.47
CA LEU A 144 -14.99 17.75 -2.69
C LEU A 144 -14.61 16.29 -2.89
N VAL A 145 -13.86 16.00 -3.95
CA VAL A 145 -13.37 14.64 -4.21
C VAL A 145 -11.89 14.56 -3.87
N VAL A 146 -11.52 13.65 -2.97
CA VAL A 146 -10.14 13.50 -2.45
C VAL A 146 -9.82 12.04 -2.14
N PRO A 147 -8.53 11.67 -1.99
CA PRO A 147 -8.17 10.43 -1.33
C PRO A 147 -8.75 10.36 0.09
N GLN A 148 -9.19 9.17 0.50
CA GLN A 148 -9.81 8.94 1.82
C GLN A 148 -8.91 9.37 2.98
N SER A 149 -7.59 9.32 2.81
CA SER A 149 -6.64 9.79 3.83
C SER A 149 -6.74 11.28 4.08
N LEU A 150 -6.94 12.10 3.05
CA LEU A 150 -7.14 13.55 3.19
C LEU A 150 -8.51 13.86 3.80
N ALA A 151 -9.56 13.14 3.41
CA ALA A 151 -10.87 13.25 4.05
C ALA A 151 -10.82 12.92 5.56
N ARG A 152 -9.97 11.96 5.96
CA ARG A 152 -9.74 11.64 7.37
C ARG A 152 -8.87 12.68 8.08
N LEU A 153 -7.86 13.21 7.40
CA LEU A 153 -6.97 14.25 7.93
C LEU A 153 -7.77 15.51 8.29
N HIS A 154 -8.66 15.95 7.42
CA HIS A 154 -9.52 17.13 7.62
C HIS A 154 -10.92 16.77 8.13
N HIS A 155 -11.06 15.66 8.85
CA HIS A 155 -12.36 15.21 9.32
C HIS A 155 -13.00 16.21 10.30
N ARG A 156 -14.28 16.51 10.07
CA ARG A 156 -15.13 17.31 10.97
C ARG A 156 -16.50 16.66 11.17
N LYS A 157 -17.18 17.05 12.26
CA LYS A 157 -18.37 16.34 12.77
C LYS A 157 -19.61 16.46 11.91
N ASP A 158 -19.73 17.51 11.12
CA ASP A 158 -20.83 17.85 10.21
C ASP A 158 -20.63 17.31 8.79
N LEU A 159 -19.44 16.81 8.46
CA LEU A 159 -19.14 16.19 7.18
C LEU A 159 -19.09 14.65 7.28
N THR A 160 -19.28 14.01 6.13
CA THR A 160 -19.06 12.58 5.90
C THR A 160 -18.49 12.36 4.50
N TYR A 161 -18.19 11.12 4.15
CA TYR A 161 -17.74 10.79 2.81
C TYR A 161 -18.32 9.48 2.30
N ARG A 162 -18.34 9.32 0.97
CA ARG A 162 -18.72 8.09 0.26
C ARG A 162 -17.66 7.72 -0.76
N THR A 163 -17.39 6.42 -0.90
CA THR A 163 -16.44 5.90 -1.88
C THR A 163 -16.95 6.18 -3.29
N ILE A 164 -16.05 6.61 -4.18
CA ILE A 164 -16.34 6.70 -5.62
C ILE A 164 -15.67 5.51 -6.30
N VAL A 165 -16.45 4.64 -6.94
CA VAL A 165 -15.96 3.33 -7.43
C VAL A 165 -15.19 3.41 -8.76
N ASP A 166 -15.41 4.47 -9.53
CA ASP A 166 -14.91 4.69 -10.89
C ASP A 166 -14.08 5.99 -11.03
N ALA A 167 -13.58 6.52 -9.90
CA ALA A 167 -12.69 7.68 -9.88
C ALA A 167 -11.21 7.31 -10.10
N PRO A 168 -10.37 8.26 -10.57
CA PRO A 168 -8.92 8.14 -10.49
C PRO A 168 -8.47 7.85 -9.07
N ARG A 169 -7.45 7.01 -8.93
CA ARG A 169 -6.86 6.63 -7.64
C ARG A 169 -5.53 7.32 -7.43
N SER A 170 -5.12 7.46 -6.17
CA SER A 170 -3.82 8.03 -5.81
C SER A 170 -2.92 6.95 -5.21
N ASP A 171 -1.74 6.75 -5.79
CA ASP A 171 -0.79 5.74 -5.31
C ASP A 171 0.28 6.38 -4.43
N ILE A 172 0.47 5.84 -3.23
CA ILE A 172 1.55 6.23 -2.33
C ILE A 172 2.77 5.35 -2.59
N ALA A 173 3.93 5.99 -2.73
CA ALA A 173 5.22 5.33 -2.91
C ALA A 173 6.26 5.86 -1.91
N LEU A 174 7.24 5.03 -1.59
CA LEU A 174 8.52 5.50 -1.08
C LEU A 174 9.40 5.89 -2.27
N ALA A 175 9.92 7.12 -2.30
CA ALA A 175 10.84 7.59 -3.33
C ALA A 175 12.14 8.12 -2.73
N TRP A 176 13.23 8.05 -3.49
CA TRP A 176 14.56 8.59 -3.15
C TRP A 176 15.35 8.87 -4.45
N PRO A 177 16.36 9.76 -4.43
CA PRO A 177 17.18 10.03 -5.61
C PRO A 177 17.89 8.75 -6.09
N GLU A 178 17.83 8.48 -7.39
CA GLU A 178 18.38 7.24 -7.97
C GLU A 178 19.90 7.12 -7.73
N ASP A 179 20.62 8.23 -7.80
CA ASP A 179 22.06 8.34 -7.59
C ASP A 179 22.49 8.34 -6.12
N ALA A 180 21.53 8.41 -5.18
CA ALA A 180 21.78 8.50 -3.74
C ALA A 180 21.22 7.29 -2.95
N THR A 181 21.36 6.07 -3.49
CA THR A 181 20.97 4.85 -2.77
C THR A 181 22.03 4.48 -1.72
N THR A 182 21.92 5.06 -0.52
CA THR A 182 22.83 4.82 0.61
C THR A 182 22.42 3.58 1.43
N GLU A 183 23.31 3.10 2.32
CA GLU A 183 22.99 2.00 3.24
C GLU A 183 21.75 2.29 4.10
N LEU A 184 21.60 3.52 4.58
CA LEU A 184 20.43 3.94 5.38
C LEU A 184 19.13 3.92 4.55
N VAL A 185 19.19 4.30 3.27
CA VAL A 185 18.06 4.17 2.35
C VAL A 185 17.71 2.69 2.15
N GLU A 186 18.70 1.81 1.94
CA GLU A 186 18.45 0.37 1.81
C GLU A 186 17.83 -0.26 3.08
N ASP A 187 18.29 0.17 4.25
CA ASP A 187 17.73 -0.24 5.54
C ASP A 187 16.28 0.21 5.67
N PHE A 188 15.98 1.46 5.34
CA PHE A 188 14.60 1.98 5.36
C PHE A 188 13.71 1.26 4.36
N ILE A 189 14.18 1.00 3.13
CA ILE A 189 13.49 0.16 2.14
C ILE A 189 13.20 -1.23 2.75
N GLY A 190 14.14 -1.78 3.52
CA GLY A 190 13.93 -3.06 4.19
C GLY A 190 12.83 -3.02 5.24
N ILE A 191 12.76 -1.95 6.01
CA ILE A 191 11.67 -1.71 6.98
C ILE A 191 10.33 -1.58 6.27
N VAL A 192 10.27 -0.78 5.20
CA VAL A 192 9.04 -0.54 4.44
C VAL A 192 8.52 -1.81 3.78
N ARG A 193 9.42 -2.66 3.27
CA ARG A 193 9.09 -3.99 2.73
C ARG A 193 8.83 -5.06 3.81
N GLY A 194 8.94 -4.72 5.09
CA GLY A 194 8.70 -5.65 6.20
C GLY A 194 9.76 -6.73 6.38
N ARG A 195 10.98 -6.56 5.82
CA ARG A 195 12.11 -7.47 6.09
C ARG A 195 12.37 -7.49 7.60
N THR A 196 12.43 -8.66 8.23
CA THR A 196 12.77 -8.78 9.66
C THR A 196 14.27 -8.61 9.90
N VAL A 197 14.66 -8.23 11.12
CA VAL A 197 16.07 -7.99 11.53
C VAL A 197 16.97 -9.22 11.30
N ASN A 198 16.39 -10.43 11.27
CA ASN A 198 17.10 -11.69 10.99
C ASN A 198 17.22 -12.03 9.48
N SER A 199 16.82 -11.15 8.56
CA SER A 199 16.95 -11.39 7.13
C SER A 199 18.36 -11.08 6.63
N THR A 200 19.35 -11.85 7.07
CA THR A 200 20.73 -11.88 6.54
C THR A 200 20.80 -12.58 5.18
N ARG A 201 20.00 -12.14 4.20
CA ARG A 201 20.18 -12.53 2.78
C ARG A 201 20.87 -11.48 1.92
N GLY A 202 21.13 -10.27 2.45
CA GLY A 202 21.91 -9.24 1.75
C GLY A 202 23.38 -9.16 2.15
N ARG A 203 23.74 -9.58 3.38
CA ARG A 203 25.11 -9.39 3.93
C ARG A 203 26.10 -10.53 3.65
N ALA A 204 25.66 -11.62 3.00
CA ALA A 204 26.46 -12.82 2.80
C ALA A 204 26.77 -13.14 1.32
N GLN A 205 26.79 -12.14 0.45
CA GLN A 205 27.33 -12.27 -0.91
C GLN A 205 28.29 -11.13 -1.21
N GLN A 206 29.35 -11.04 -0.41
CA GLN A 206 30.62 -10.40 -0.80
C GLN A 206 31.71 -10.91 0.16
N ALA A 207 32.11 -12.16 -0.06
CA ALA A 207 33.41 -12.68 0.36
C ALA A 207 33.99 -13.41 -0.86
N PRO A 208 35.25 -13.14 -1.26
CA PRO A 208 35.79 -13.64 -2.51
C PRO A 208 36.00 -15.16 -2.42
N ALA A 209 35.47 -15.88 -3.42
CA ALA A 209 35.73 -17.28 -3.62
C ALA A 209 37.14 -17.46 -4.20
N ALA A 210 38.14 -17.65 -3.35
CA ALA A 210 39.41 -18.23 -3.73
C ALA A 210 39.85 -19.24 -2.66
N GLU A 211 40.26 -20.42 -3.14
CA GLU A 211 41.02 -21.45 -2.43
C GLU A 211 40.27 -22.36 -1.45
N ARG A 212 39.49 -23.30 -1.99
CA ARG A 212 39.50 -24.72 -1.53
C ARG A 212 39.34 -25.68 -2.71
N LYS A 213 40.39 -25.79 -3.53
CA LYS A 213 40.62 -26.94 -4.42
C LYS A 213 41.94 -27.59 -4.03
N GLY A 214 41.84 -28.65 -3.25
CA GLY A 214 42.97 -29.49 -2.90
C GLY A 214 42.51 -30.50 -1.86
N GLU A 215 42.86 -31.77 -2.07
CA GLU A 215 42.72 -32.85 -1.09
C GLU A 215 41.35 -33.54 -1.00
N ARG A 216 40.94 -34.16 -2.11
CA ARG A 216 40.19 -35.43 -2.01
C ARG A 216 40.61 -36.39 -3.11
N GLU A 217 41.85 -36.88 -3.03
CA GLU A 217 42.23 -38.06 -3.77
C GLU A 217 43.41 -38.78 -3.10
N ARG A 218 43.10 -39.90 -2.42
CA ARG A 218 43.91 -41.12 -2.25
C ARG A 218 43.44 -41.88 -1.00
N ARG A 219 42.69 -42.97 -1.23
CA ARG A 219 43.07 -44.35 -0.83
C ARG A 219 41.90 -45.31 -1.09
N LYS A 220 42.19 -46.32 -1.92
CA LYS A 220 41.38 -47.49 -2.26
C LYS A 220 41.77 -48.67 -1.32
N PRO A 221 41.11 -49.85 -1.37
CA PRO A 221 40.52 -50.51 -0.21
C PRO A 221 41.19 -51.84 0.18
N GLN A 222 40.78 -52.45 1.31
CA GLN A 222 40.98 -53.88 1.55
C GLN A 222 39.79 -54.55 2.26
N ALA A 223 39.57 -55.80 1.88
CA ALA A 223 38.39 -56.64 2.09
C ALA A 223 38.45 -57.54 3.33
N GLY A 224 37.29 -58.13 3.66
CA GLY A 224 37.07 -59.24 4.61
C GLY A 224 35.75 -58.97 5.34
N GLY A 225 34.68 -59.75 5.26
CA GLY A 225 34.54 -61.20 5.09
C GLY A 225 33.86 -61.74 6.34
N GLY A 226 32.56 -62.09 6.28
CA GLY A 226 31.85 -62.66 7.42
C GLY A 226 30.34 -62.79 7.19
N ALA A 227 29.88 -64.03 7.00
CA ALA A 227 28.49 -64.42 6.77
C ALA A 227 27.75 -64.73 8.08
N ALA A 228 26.41 -64.60 8.09
CA ALA A 228 25.45 -65.71 8.32
C ALA A 228 24.07 -65.25 8.89
N LYS A 229 23.01 -65.83 8.29
CA LYS A 229 21.76 -66.38 8.87
C LYS A 229 20.76 -65.44 9.58
N SER A 230 19.53 -65.29 9.02
CA SER A 230 18.28 -66.07 9.30
C SER A 230 17.61 -65.62 10.62
N THR A 231 16.31 -65.37 10.80
CA THR A 231 15.07 -66.03 10.36
C THR A 231 13.86 -65.16 10.78
N ALA A 232 12.78 -65.25 10.01
CA ALA A 232 11.36 -65.41 10.39
C ALA A 232 10.68 -64.59 11.53
N GLY A 233 9.42 -64.25 11.23
CA GLY A 233 8.33 -63.96 12.17
C GLY A 233 7.92 -62.49 12.13
N GLY A 234 6.68 -62.08 11.86
CA GLY A 234 5.37 -62.72 11.79
C GLY A 234 4.40 -61.55 11.94
N ALA A 235 3.60 -61.24 10.93
CA ALA A 235 2.20 -61.62 10.85
C ALA A 235 1.23 -60.52 11.30
N ARG A 236 0.11 -60.46 10.56
CA ARG A 236 -1.16 -59.75 10.78
C ARG A 236 -1.09 -58.27 10.41
N GLY A 237 -1.70 -57.85 9.30
CA GLY A 237 -3.09 -58.08 8.90
C GLY A 237 -3.90 -56.88 9.41
N ARG A 238 -4.85 -56.29 8.68
CA ARG A 238 -5.58 -56.71 7.50
C ARG A 238 -6.39 -55.48 7.05
N SER A 239 -6.70 -55.39 5.76
CA SER A 239 -7.94 -54.87 5.15
C SER A 239 -8.52 -53.54 5.65
N GLY A 240 -8.80 -52.54 4.82
CA GLY A 240 -9.23 -52.60 3.43
C GLY A 240 -10.59 -51.90 3.28
N GLY A 241 -10.85 -51.36 2.09
CA GLY A 241 -12.16 -50.84 1.65
C GLY A 241 -12.34 -49.35 1.96
N ALA A 242 -12.15 -48.38 1.07
CA ALA A 242 -12.57 -48.22 -0.33
C ALA A 242 -14.09 -47.99 -0.52
N LYS A 243 -14.35 -46.81 -1.10
CA LYS A 243 -15.44 -46.40 -2.00
C LYS A 243 -16.82 -46.06 -1.42
N GLY A 244 -17.22 -44.83 -1.73
CA GLY A 244 -18.33 -44.62 -2.68
C GLY A 244 -19.55 -43.91 -2.11
N GLY A 245 -19.93 -42.79 -2.72
CA GLY A 245 -21.22 -42.15 -2.49
C GLY A 245 -21.50 -41.11 -3.57
N ALA A 246 -22.25 -41.52 -4.58
CA ALA A 246 -22.74 -40.70 -5.68
C ALA A 246 -24.15 -40.15 -5.41
N ALA A 247 -24.53 -39.20 -6.26
CA ALA A 247 -25.75 -38.40 -6.28
C ALA A 247 -27.10 -39.13 -6.32
N LYS A 248 -28.15 -38.40 -5.87
CA LYS A 248 -29.55 -38.26 -6.36
C LYS A 248 -30.32 -37.46 -5.28
N GLY A 249 -31.30 -36.60 -5.51
CA GLY A 249 -32.12 -36.24 -6.67
C GLY A 249 -33.56 -35.91 -6.20
N GLY A 250 -34.22 -34.92 -6.85
CA GLY A 250 -35.69 -34.69 -6.85
C GLY A 250 -36.23 -33.69 -5.79
N GLY A 251 -37.23 -32.84 -6.05
CA GLY A 251 -38.07 -32.55 -7.23
C GLY A 251 -39.44 -31.93 -6.84
N GLY A 252 -39.96 -30.99 -7.66
CA GLY A 252 -41.40 -30.57 -7.79
C GLY A 252 -41.98 -29.64 -6.70
N ARG A 253 -42.95 -28.73 -6.90
CA ARG A 253 -43.95 -28.32 -7.95
C ARG A 253 -44.35 -26.84 -7.63
N ARG A 254 -44.55 -25.90 -8.56
CA ARG A 254 -45.69 -25.56 -9.47
C ARG A 254 -47.03 -25.14 -8.81
N GLY A 255 -47.52 -23.93 -9.17
CA GLY A 255 -48.93 -23.46 -9.05
C GLY A 255 -49.07 -21.92 -9.00
N THR A 256 -49.21 -21.19 -10.14
CA THR A 256 -50.46 -20.64 -10.76
C THR A 256 -51.08 -19.42 -10.06
N GLY A 257 -50.97 -18.20 -10.62
CA GLY A 257 -52.04 -17.50 -11.37
C GLY A 257 -52.44 -16.22 -10.61
N GLY A 258 -52.85 -15.07 -11.13
CA GLY A 258 -53.09 -14.51 -12.46
C GLY A 258 -53.53 -13.03 -12.26
N GLY A 259 -53.62 -12.23 -13.33
CA GLY A 259 -54.41 -10.98 -13.34
C GLY A 259 -53.66 -9.66 -13.61
N LYS A 260 -53.69 -9.22 -14.87
CA LYS A 260 -53.81 -7.80 -15.32
C LYS A 260 -55.31 -7.59 -15.71
N PRO A 261 -55.87 -6.38 -15.99
CA PRO A 261 -55.24 -5.07 -16.30
C PRO A 261 -55.95 -3.77 -15.79
N ARG A 262 -55.30 -2.61 -16.04
CA ARG A 262 -55.83 -1.26 -16.45
C ARG A 262 -56.84 -0.49 -15.56
N ARG A 263 -56.53 0.79 -15.28
CA ARG A 263 -57.09 1.96 -16.01
C ARG A 263 -56.43 3.30 -15.64
N ARG A 264 -56.40 4.19 -16.64
CA ARG A 264 -56.14 5.64 -16.56
C ARG A 264 -57.24 6.35 -15.77
N SER A 265 -56.88 7.40 -15.05
CA SER A 265 -57.39 8.78 -15.15
C SER A 265 -56.40 9.67 -14.43
#